data_AF-A0AAU1UMF9-F1
#
_entry.id   AF-A0AAU1UMF9-F1
#
_cell.length_a   1.000
_cell.length_b   1.000
_cell.length_c   1.000
_cell.angle_alpha   90.00
_cell.angle_beta   90.00
_cell.angle_gamma   90.00
#
_symmetry.space_group_name_H-M   'P 1'
#
loop_
_entity.id
_entity.type
_entity.pdbx_description
1 polymer ?
#
loop_
_entity_poly.entity_id
_entity_poly.type
_entity_poly.pdbx_seq_one_letter_code
_entity_poly.pdbx_strand_id
1 'polypeptide(L)' 'MLRRAAARAEIGRVFPHTFRHSFATAVLDAARGNAVIAREAGGWASAATVEQVYGHVDVHDPVFTAALEQVWGTQP' A
#
# COMPACT_ATOMS: atom_id res chain seq x y z
N MET A 1 18.49 -3.00 -12.35
CA MET A 1 17.46 -3.93 -12.84
C MET A 1 16.11 -3.25 -13.09
N LEU A 2 15.51 -2.58 -12.09
CA LEU A 2 14.21 -1.90 -12.22
C LEU A 2 14.06 -0.94 -13.41
N ARG A 3 15.00 -0.02 -13.64
CA ARG A 3 14.97 0.89 -14.80
C ARG A 3 14.88 0.14 -16.15
N ARG A 4 15.60 -0.98 -16.27
CA ARG A 4 15.59 -1.80 -17.50
C ARG A 4 14.27 -2.55 -17.65
N ALA A 5 13.71 -3.05 -16.56
CA ALA A 5 12.39 -3.69 -16.56
C ALA A 5 11.29 -2.68 -16.94
N ALA A 6 11.32 -1.47 -16.37
CA ALA A 6 10.40 -0.40 -16.71
C ALA A 6 10.49 0.01 -18.18
N ALA A 7 11.71 0.11 -18.74
CA ALA A 7 11.91 0.38 -20.15
C ALA A 7 11.35 -0.73 -21.06
N ARG A 8 11.54 -2.01 -20.69
CA ARG A 8 10.95 -3.15 -21.44
C ARG A 8 9.43 -3.20 -21.36
N ALA A 9 8.84 -2.65 -20.31
CA ALA A 9 7.40 -2.61 -20.10
C ALA A 9 6.76 -1.29 -20.59
N GLU A 10 7.54 -0.34 -21.13
CA GLU A 10 7.06 0.96 -21.64
C GLU A 10 6.30 1.83 -20.62
N ILE A 11 6.49 1.59 -19.31
CA ILE A 11 5.78 2.29 -18.21
C ILE A 11 6.47 3.56 -17.71
N GLY A 12 7.47 4.07 -18.44
CA GLY A 12 8.22 5.27 -18.07
C GLY A 12 9.14 5.10 -16.85
N ARG A 13 9.41 6.19 -16.13
CA ARG A 13 10.42 6.22 -15.06
C ARG A 13 9.86 5.66 -13.76
N VAL A 14 10.43 4.56 -13.29
CA VAL A 14 10.13 3.95 -12.00
C VAL A 14 11.24 4.24 -10.99
N PHE A 15 10.87 4.76 -9.82
CA PHE A 15 11.78 4.97 -8.69
C PHE A 15 11.71 3.79 -7.72
N PRO A 16 12.85 3.33 -7.17
CA PRO A 16 12.87 2.17 -6.28
C PRO A 16 11.94 2.31 -5.07
N HIS A 17 11.88 3.49 -4.43
CA HIS A 17 11.01 3.70 -3.29
C HIS A 17 9.53 3.63 -3.68
N THR A 18 9.12 4.34 -4.74
CA THR A 18 7.74 4.32 -5.23
C THR A 18 7.30 2.91 -5.60
N PHE A 19 8.17 2.14 -6.25
CA PHE A 19 7.89 0.73 -6.57
C PHE A 19 7.69 -0.12 -5.31
N ARG A 20 8.57 -0.01 -4.32
CA ARG A 20 8.43 -0.74 -3.05
C ARG A 20 7.12 -0.36 -2.35
N HIS A 21 6.73 0.90 -2.43
CA HIS A 21 5.48 1.38 -1.86
C HIS A 21 4.26 0.82 -2.58
N SER A 22 4.18 0.96 -3.90
CA SER A 22 3.05 0.42 -4.68
C SER A 22 2.91 -1.10 -4.52
N PHE A 23 4.05 -1.80 -4.48
CA PHE A 23 4.08 -3.24 -4.26
C PHE A 23 3.56 -3.62 -2.86
N ALA A 24 4.07 -2.98 -1.80
CA ALA A 24 3.65 -3.26 -0.43
C ALA A 24 2.15 -3.00 -0.25
N THR A 25 1.66 -1.86 -0.74
CA THR A 25 0.24 -1.48 -0.67
C THR A 25 -0.64 -2.51 -1.38
N ALA A 26 -0.29 -2.92 -2.61
CA ALA A 26 -1.08 -3.90 -3.37
C ALA A 26 -1.10 -5.29 -2.70
N VAL A 27 0.01 -5.72 -2.10
CA VAL A 27 0.05 -6.99 -1.36
C VAL A 27 -0.76 -6.91 -0.07
N LEU A 28 -0.68 -5.81 0.67
CA LEU A 28 -1.48 -5.60 1.89
C LEU A 28 -2.98 -5.63 1.58
N ASP A 29 -3.40 -4.95 0.51
CA ASP A 29 -4.79 -4.94 0.04
C ASP A 29 -5.27 -6.37 -0.31
N ALA A 30 -4.52 -7.07 -1.17
CA ALA A 30 -4.83 -8.46 -1.54
C ALA A 30 -4.81 -9.43 -0.33
N ALA A 31 -4.01 -9.12 0.69
CA ALA A 31 -3.90 -9.89 1.92
C ALA A 31 -4.90 -9.46 3.01
N ARG A 32 -5.83 -8.54 2.72
CA ARG A 32 -6.80 -7.96 3.68
C ARG A 32 -6.12 -7.43 4.94
N GLY A 33 -5.07 -6.64 4.75
CA GLY A 33 -4.32 -5.98 5.82
C GLY A 33 -3.31 -6.88 6.56
N ASN A 34 -3.11 -8.14 6.14
CA ASN A 34 -2.15 -9.02 6.81
C ASN A 34 -0.70 -8.62 6.52
N ALA A 35 -0.10 -7.87 7.44
CA ALA A 35 1.26 -7.37 7.34
C ALA A 35 2.36 -8.45 7.35
N VAL A 36 2.07 -9.67 7.85
CA VAL A 36 3.01 -10.78 7.80
C VAL A 36 3.19 -11.28 6.37
N ILE A 37 2.10 -11.38 5.60
CA ILE A 37 2.15 -11.79 4.18
C ILE A 37 2.94 -10.77 3.37
N ALA A 38 2.65 -9.47 3.57
CA ALA A 38 3.38 -8.40 2.90
C ALA A 38 4.87 -8.41 3.28
N ARG A 39 5.21 -8.57 4.57
CA ARG A 39 6.60 -8.69 5.03
C ARG A 39 7.37 -9.77 4.27
N GLU A 40 6.83 -10.97 4.19
CA GLU A 40 7.48 -12.10 3.49
C GLU A 40 7.59 -11.82 1.98
N ALA A 41 6.53 -11.29 1.36
CA ALA A 41 6.49 -11.03 -0.08
C ALA A 41 7.54 -10.00 -0.57
N GLY A 42 7.82 -8.95 0.21
CA GLY A 42 8.84 -7.95 -0.18
C GLY A 42 10.12 -7.99 0.63
N GLY A 43 10.33 -9.03 1.43
CA GLY A 43 11.58 -9.29 2.16
C GLY A 43 11.91 -8.21 3.19
N TRP A 44 10.91 -7.76 3.96
CA TRP A 44 11.13 -6.81 5.06
C TRP A 44 11.56 -7.52 6.34
N ALA A 45 12.37 -6.83 7.15
CA ALA A 45 12.88 -7.37 8.40
C ALA A 45 11.77 -7.66 9.44
N SER A 46 10.67 -6.89 9.41
CA SER A 46 9.55 -7.07 10.35
C SER A 46 8.22 -6.61 9.75
N ALA A 47 7.12 -7.16 10.27
CA ALA A 47 5.76 -6.72 9.92
C ALA A 47 5.52 -5.28 10.39
N ALA A 48 6.08 -4.87 11.53
CA ALA A 48 6.04 -3.49 12.01
C ALA A 48 6.60 -2.49 11.00
N THR A 49 7.67 -2.85 10.25
CA THR A 49 8.18 -2.00 9.16
C THR A 49 7.14 -1.82 8.08
N VAL A 50 6.38 -2.88 7.76
CA VAL A 50 5.34 -2.82 6.74
C VAL A 50 4.17 -1.96 7.21
N GLU A 51 3.69 -2.18 8.43
CA GLU A 51 2.61 -1.41 9.04
C GLU A 51 2.95 0.09 9.13
N GLN A 52 4.15 0.42 9.58
CA GLN A 52 4.55 1.82 9.78
C GLN A 52 4.82 2.57 8.47
N VAL A 53 5.32 1.88 7.43
CA VAL A 53 5.77 2.53 6.19
C VAL A 53 4.74 2.44 5.08
N TYR A 54 3.93 1.38 5.04
CA TYR A 54 2.98 1.12 3.96
C TYR A 54 1.57 0.75 4.46
N GLY A 55 1.39 0.63 5.78
CA GLY A 55 0.09 0.42 6.37
C GLY A 55 -0.80 1.61 6.04
N HIS A 56 -1.76 1.37 5.18
CA HIS A 56 -2.88 2.27 4.98
C HIS A 56 -4.09 1.66 5.65
N VAL A 57 -4.95 2.54 6.15
CA VAL A 57 -6.32 2.16 6.47
C VAL A 57 -6.94 1.57 5.21
N ASP A 58 -7.74 0.51 5.38
CA ASP A 58 -8.56 0.01 4.29
C ASP A 58 -9.57 1.12 3.92
N VAL A 59 -9.36 1.74 2.76
CA VAL A 59 -10.20 2.83 2.27
C VAL A 59 -11.62 2.35 1.92
N HIS A 60 -11.82 1.04 1.82
CA HIS A 60 -13.11 0.40 1.64
C HIS A 60 -13.73 -0.07 2.96
N ASP A 61 -13.06 0.13 4.10
CA ASP A 61 -13.63 -0.19 5.41
C ASP A 61 -14.86 0.71 5.65
N PRO A 62 -16.05 0.12 5.91
CA PRO A 62 -17.25 0.88 6.19
C PRO A 62 -17.11 1.75 7.45
N VAL A 63 -16.29 1.35 8.43
CA VAL A 63 -15.99 2.14 9.62
C VAL A 63 -15.13 3.36 9.26
N PHE A 64 -14.14 3.18 8.38
CA PHE A 64 -13.34 4.30 7.90
C PHE A 64 -14.22 5.31 7.14
N THR A 65 -15.06 4.81 6.23
CA THR A 65 -15.98 5.64 5.46
C THR A 65 -16.93 6.42 6.39
N ALA A 66 -17.55 5.75 7.36
CA ALA A 66 -18.45 6.39 8.32
C ALA A 66 -17.75 7.45 9.18
N ALA A 67 -16.49 7.21 9.57
CA ALA A 67 -15.71 8.20 10.32
C ALA A 67 -15.41 9.46 9.48
N LEU A 68 -15.11 9.30 8.19
CA LEU A 68 -14.92 10.45 7.29
C LEU A 68 -16.21 11.23 7.08
N GLU A 69 -17.32 10.53 6.90
CA GLU A 69 -18.65 11.15 6.79
C GLU A 69 -19.04 11.90 8.06
N GLN A 70 -18.73 11.38 9.24
CA GLN A 70 -19.01 12.07 10.50
C GLN A 70 -18.19 13.37 10.67
N VAL A 71 -16.94 13.40 10.21
CA VAL A 71 -16.03 14.54 10.41
C VAL A 71 -16.14 15.58 9.29
N TRP A 72 -16.34 15.14 8.04
CA TRP A 72 -16.30 15.97 6.84
C TRP A 72 -17.54 15.89 5.97
N GLY A 73 -18.45 14.94 6.23
CA GLY A 73 -19.76 14.97 5.61
C GLY A 73 -20.48 16.21 6.12
N THR A 74 -20.55 17.25 5.29
CA THR A 74 -21.46 18.38 5.49
C THR A 74 -22.87 17.81 5.62
N GLN A 75 -23.35 17.61 6.87
CA GLN A 75 -24.77 17.56 7.11
C GLN A 75 -25.35 18.96 6.80
N PRO A 76 -26.51 19.05 6.15
CA PRO A 76 -27.17 20.32 5.86
C PRO A 76 -27.47 21.14 7.13
#